data_AF-A0AAE2JU29-F1
#
_entry.id   AF-A0AAE2JU29-F1
#
_cell.length_a   1.000
_cell.length_b   1.000
_cell.length_c   1.000
_cell.angle_alpha   90.00
_cell.angle_beta   90.00
_cell.angle_gamma   90.00
#
_symmetry.space_group_name_H-M   'P 1'
#
loop_
_entity.id
_entity.type
_entity.pdbx_description
1 polymer ?
#
loop_
_entity_poly.entity_id
_entity_poly.type
_entity_poly.pdbx_seq_one_letter_code
_entity_poly.pdbx_strand_id
1 'polypeptide(L)'
;MILKWIENKEKNKLMDELSTFIDNLMGERDSFAEKLRNFNKDEEISKLLKENENLRINSLHTLSEKEREEADAFREEHWKKCKGNTSFLLTGASIGTRVEVICSKCKTQKDITDISVW
;
A
#
# COMPACT_ATOMS: atom_id res chain seq x y z
N MET A 1 -32.38 37.68 -38.64
CA MET A 1 -33.04 37.45 -37.33
C MET A 1 -32.68 36.07 -36.75
N ILE A 2 -32.74 34.99 -37.55
CA ILE A 2 -32.37 33.61 -37.13
C ILE A 2 -30.90 33.48 -36.73
N LEU A 3 -29.97 34.04 -37.51
CA LEU A 3 -28.52 33.97 -37.20
C LEU A 3 -28.17 34.56 -35.82
N LYS A 4 -28.72 35.74 -35.51
CA LYS A 4 -28.51 36.42 -34.22
C LYS A 4 -29.13 35.66 -33.04
N TRP A 5 -30.18 34.87 -33.28
CA TRP A 5 -30.77 33.98 -32.27
C TRP A 5 -29.91 32.74 -32.04
N ILE A 6 -29.33 32.16 -33.09
CA ILE A 6 -28.38 31.03 -32.99
C ILE A 6 -27.13 31.45 -32.21
N GLU A 7 -26.54 32.60 -32.57
CA GLU A 7 -25.38 33.14 -31.86
C GLU A 7 -25.65 33.39 -30.36
N ASN A 8 -26.82 33.97 -30.02
CA ASN A 8 -27.21 34.16 -28.63
C ASN A 8 -27.42 32.83 -27.88
N LYS A 9 -27.96 31.82 -28.55
CA LYS A 9 -28.17 30.49 -27.95
C LYS A 9 -26.84 29.80 -27.65
N GLU A 10 -25.88 29.85 -28.57
CA GLU A 10 -24.54 29.31 -28.37
C GLU A 10 -23.78 30.06 -27.26
N LYS A 11 -23.87 31.39 -27.26
CA LYS A 11 -23.27 32.22 -26.20
C LYS A 11 -23.82 31.86 -24.82
N ASN A 12 -25.13 31.69 -24.68
CA ASN A 12 -25.74 31.31 -23.40
C ASN A 12 -25.29 29.92 -22.96
N LYS A 13 -25.21 28.95 -23.87
CA LYS A 13 -24.70 27.60 -23.57
C LYS A 13 -23.27 27.63 -23.05
N LEU A 14 -22.39 28.41 -23.68
CA LEU A 14 -21.00 28.57 -23.24
C LEU A 14 -20.90 29.24 -21.87
N MET A 15 -21.77 30.21 -21.57
CA MET A 15 -21.81 30.86 -20.25
C MET A 15 -22.29 29.91 -19.16
N ASP A 16 -23.27 29.04 -19.45
CA ASP A 16 -23.76 28.04 -18.50
C ASP A 16 -22.69 26.98 -18.20
N GLU A 17 -21.98 26.52 -19.24
CA GLU A 17 -20.85 25.59 -19.11
C GLU A 17 -19.70 26.22 -18.31
N LEU A 18 -19.36 27.49 -18.58
CA LEU A 18 -18.34 28.22 -17.83
C LEU A 18 -18.75 28.41 -16.37
N SER A 19 -20.01 28.74 -16.09
CA SER A 19 -20.51 28.91 -14.72
C SER A 19 -20.43 27.59 -13.95
N THR A 20 -20.86 26.50 -14.57
CA THR A 20 -20.75 25.14 -14.00
C THR A 20 -19.29 24.79 -13.70
N PHE A 21 -18.37 25.11 -14.62
CA PHE A 21 -16.95 24.86 -14.42
C PHE A 21 -16.37 25.68 -13.25
N ILE A 22 -16.74 26.96 -13.13
CA ILE A 22 -16.33 27.83 -12.03
C ILE A 22 -16.87 27.30 -10.69
N ASP A 23 -18.14 26.92 -10.63
CA ASP A 23 -18.76 26.37 -9.43
C ASP A 23 -18.07 25.08 -8.97
N ASN A 24 -17.71 24.20 -9.91
CA ASN A 24 -16.94 22.99 -9.62
C ASN A 24 -15.55 23.34 -9.05
N LEU A 25 -14.82 24.28 -9.65
CA LEU A 25 -13.51 24.71 -9.16
C LEU A 25 -13.60 25.33 -7.76
N MET A 26 -14.65 26.10 -7.49
CA MET A 26 -14.90 26.66 -6.16
C MET A 26 -15.19 25.56 -5.13
N GLY A 27 -15.99 24.56 -5.50
CA GLY A 27 -16.26 23.40 -4.67
C GLY A 27 -15.00 22.58 -4.35
N GLU A 28 -14.15 22.34 -5.35
CA GLU A 28 -12.87 21.67 -5.16
C GLU A 28 -11.93 22.46 -4.23
N ARG A 29 -11.81 23.78 -4.45
CA ARG A 29 -11.03 24.66 -3.58
C ARG A 29 -11.49 24.57 -2.13
N ASP A 30 -12.80 24.61 -1.90
CA ASP A 30 -13.36 24.58 -0.55
C ASP A 30 -13.13 23.22 0.13
N SER A 31 -13.27 22.12 -0.63
CA SER A 31 -12.93 20.78 -0.16
C SER A 31 -11.45 20.64 0.21
N PHE A 32 -10.54 21.15 -0.63
CA PHE A 32 -9.10 21.13 -0.32
C PHE A 32 -8.76 22.02 0.88
N ALA A 33 -9.39 23.18 1.01
CA ALA A 33 -9.20 24.06 2.16
C ALA A 33 -9.71 23.43 3.46
N GLU A 34 -10.78 22.66 3.42
CA GLU A 34 -11.27 21.89 4.56
C GLU A 34 -10.32 20.73 4.91
N LYS A 35 -9.88 19.95 3.91
CA LYS A 35 -8.88 18.89 4.11
C LYS A 35 -7.61 19.43 4.73
N LEU A 36 -7.08 20.55 4.25
CA LEU A 36 -5.89 21.19 4.81
C LEU A 36 -6.10 21.69 6.24
N ARG A 37 -7.28 22.26 6.55
CA ARG A 37 -7.61 22.71 7.91
C ARG A 37 -7.68 21.55 8.91
N ASN A 38 -8.20 20.41 8.47
CA ASN A 38 -8.37 19.23 9.31
C ASN A 38 -7.18 18.26 9.24
N PHE A 39 -6.19 18.53 8.39
CA PHE A 39 -5.04 17.65 8.22
C PHE A 39 -4.07 17.84 9.39
N ASN A 40 -4.13 16.89 10.31
CA ASN A 40 -3.16 16.76 11.40
C ASN A 40 -2.21 15.60 11.09
N LYS A 41 -1.08 15.93 10.48
CA LYS A 41 -0.03 14.94 10.13
C LYS A 41 0.39 14.09 11.32
N ASP A 42 0.49 14.70 12.51
CA ASP A 42 1.00 14.02 13.69
C ASP A 42 0.00 12.99 14.23
N GLU A 43 -1.30 13.30 14.13
CA GLU A 43 -2.37 12.37 14.50
C GLU A 43 -2.42 11.16 13.54
N GLU A 44 -2.31 11.41 12.23
CA GLU A 44 -2.30 10.35 11.23
C GLU A 44 -1.06 9.46 11.35
N ILE A 45 0.12 10.05 11.55
CA ILE A 45 1.36 9.31 11.84
C ILE A 45 1.19 8.48 13.12
N SER A 46 0.65 9.07 14.19
CA SER A 46 0.44 8.35 15.46
C SER A 46 -0.52 7.17 15.29
N LYS A 47 -1.57 7.33 14.49
CA LYS A 47 -2.53 6.26 14.20
C LYS A 47 -1.86 5.12 13.43
N LEU A 48 -1.10 5.44 12.39
CA LEU A 48 -0.37 4.47 11.58
C LEU A 48 0.70 3.72 12.38
N LEU A 49 1.45 4.42 13.25
CA LEU A 49 2.42 3.79 14.14
C LEU A 49 1.76 2.81 15.10
N LYS A 50 0.61 3.17 15.68
CA LYS A 50 -0.16 2.29 16.56
C LYS A 50 -0.68 1.06 15.82
N GLU A 51 -1.15 1.23 14.59
CA GLU A 51 -1.58 0.12 13.74
C GLU A 51 -0.41 -0.81 13.39
N ASN A 52 0.76 -0.25 13.05
CA ASN A 52 1.97 -1.03 12.78
C ASN A 52 2.42 -1.86 14.00
N GLU A 53 2.40 -1.25 15.19
CA GLU A 53 2.72 -1.95 16.43
C GLU A 53 1.71 -3.06 16.75
N ASN A 54 0.42 -2.78 16.56
CA ASN A 54 -0.62 -3.80 16.70
C ASN A 54 -0.39 -4.98 15.73
N LEU A 55 0.00 -4.72 14.49
CA LEU A 55 0.31 -5.77 13.52
C LEU A 55 1.54 -6.58 13.96
N ARG A 56 2.55 -5.93 14.51
CA ARG A 56 3.75 -6.60 15.05
C ARG A 56 3.42 -7.51 16.23
N ILE A 57 2.67 -7.02 17.21
CA ILE A 57 2.31 -7.79 18.41
C ILE A 57 1.39 -8.99 18.08
N ASN A 58 0.49 -8.82 17.10
CA ASN A 58 -0.49 -9.85 16.75
C ASN A 58 -0.03 -10.81 15.64
N SER A 59 1.17 -10.60 15.07
CA SER A 59 1.76 -11.51 14.09
C SER A 59 2.63 -12.55 14.78
N LEU A 60 2.65 -13.78 14.24
CA LEU A 60 3.62 -14.80 14.68
C LEU A 60 5.06 -14.41 14.32
N HIS A 61 5.25 -13.75 13.17
CA HIS A 61 6.53 -13.17 12.74
C HIS A 61 6.28 -12.19 11.59
N THR A 62 7.04 -11.10 11.55
CA THR A 62 7.05 -10.18 10.40
C THR A 62 8.43 -10.24 9.77
N LEU A 63 8.50 -10.73 8.52
CA LEU A 63 9.79 -10.89 7.84
C LEU A 63 10.48 -9.53 7.67
N SER A 64 11.79 -9.49 7.96
CA SER A 64 12.64 -8.37 7.56
C SER A 64 12.71 -8.28 6.03
N GLU A 65 13.21 -7.15 5.52
CA GLU A 65 13.44 -6.99 4.08
C GLU A 65 14.38 -8.08 3.54
N LYS A 66 15.48 -8.34 4.27
CA LYS A 66 16.43 -9.40 3.94
C LYS A 66 15.77 -10.78 3.95
N GLU A 67 15.03 -11.10 5.01
CA GLU A 67 14.29 -12.38 5.11
C GLU A 67 13.32 -12.57 3.94
N ARG A 68 12.59 -11.50 3.56
CA ARG A 68 11.64 -11.51 2.44
C ARG A 68 12.35 -11.75 1.11
N GLU A 69 13.42 -11.02 0.82
CA GLU A 69 14.22 -11.18 -0.40
C GLU A 69 14.78 -12.60 -0.53
N GLU A 70 15.32 -13.14 0.57
CA GLU A 70 15.84 -14.50 0.59
C GLU A 70 14.77 -15.57 0.41
N ALA A 71 13.58 -15.36 0.99
CA ALA A 71 12.43 -16.25 0.81
C ALA A 71 11.88 -16.21 -0.63
N ASP A 72 11.87 -15.03 -1.26
CA ASP A 72 11.41 -14.86 -2.63
C ASP A 72 12.39 -15.52 -3.62
N ALA A 73 13.70 -15.31 -3.44
CA ALA A 73 14.72 -15.99 -4.24
C ALA A 73 14.63 -17.52 -4.13
N PHE A 74 14.44 -18.04 -2.90
CA PHE A 74 14.22 -19.46 -2.67
C PHE A 74 12.95 -19.95 -3.39
N ARG A 75 11.84 -19.22 -3.30
CA ARG A 75 10.58 -19.58 -3.95
C ARG A 75 10.72 -19.62 -5.47
N GLU A 76 11.36 -18.64 -6.08
CA GLU A 76 11.57 -18.59 -7.52
C GLU A 76 12.43 -19.73 -8.04
N GLU A 77 13.54 -20.02 -7.36
CA GLU A 77 14.43 -21.14 -7.70
C GLU A 77 13.67 -22.46 -7.63
N HIS A 78 12.95 -22.69 -6.54
CA HIS A 78 12.23 -23.94 -6.32
C HIS A 78 10.99 -24.08 -7.22
N TRP A 79 10.35 -22.98 -7.60
CA TRP A 79 9.28 -23.00 -8.60
C TRP A 79 9.81 -23.47 -9.96
N LYS A 80 10.96 -22.96 -10.41
CA LYS A 80 11.61 -23.36 -11.67
C LYS A 80 12.08 -24.81 -11.65
N LYS A 81 12.75 -25.25 -10.58
CA LYS A 81 13.36 -26.60 -10.50
C LYS A 81 12.37 -27.70 -10.20
N CYS A 82 11.52 -27.50 -9.19
CA CYS A 82 10.69 -28.57 -8.65
C CYS A 82 9.19 -28.25 -8.72
N LYS A 83 8.75 -27.00 -8.99
CA LYS A 83 7.35 -26.59 -8.96
C LYS A 83 6.67 -26.91 -7.61
N GLY A 84 7.45 -26.81 -6.53
CA GLY A 84 6.98 -27.03 -5.16
C GLY A 84 6.47 -25.74 -4.53
N ASN A 85 5.56 -25.87 -3.57
CA ASN A 85 5.15 -24.76 -2.71
C ASN A 85 6.23 -24.52 -1.64
N THR A 86 6.17 -23.36 -0.97
CA THR A 86 7.05 -23.02 0.15
C THR A 86 6.26 -22.97 1.45
N SER A 87 6.89 -23.39 2.54
CA SER A 87 6.38 -23.27 3.91
C SER A 87 7.44 -22.67 4.80
N PHE A 88 7.03 -21.97 5.86
CA PHE A 88 7.94 -21.39 6.83
C PHE A 88 7.95 -22.20 8.12
N LEU A 89 9.11 -22.39 8.71
CA LEU A 89 9.29 -22.87 10.08
C LEU A 89 9.80 -21.71 10.93
N LEU A 90 8.98 -21.32 11.90
CA LEU A 90 9.30 -20.28 12.87
C LEU A 90 9.67 -20.94 14.19
N THR A 91 10.88 -20.67 14.68
CA THR A 91 11.36 -21.18 15.96
C THR A 91 11.67 -20.01 16.87
N GLY A 92 10.89 -19.86 17.94
CA GLY A 92 11.17 -18.86 18.98
C GLY A 92 12.51 -19.14 19.65
N ALA A 93 13.39 -18.15 19.64
CA ALA A 93 14.65 -18.10 20.37
C ALA A 93 14.56 -17.06 21.49
N SER A 94 15.48 -17.11 22.47
CA SER A 94 15.44 -16.24 23.66
C SER A 94 15.46 -14.73 23.35
N ILE A 95 15.94 -14.33 22.18
CA ILE A 95 16.13 -12.93 21.76
C ILE A 95 15.46 -12.61 20.42
N GLY A 96 14.69 -13.53 19.84
CA GLY A 96 14.10 -13.33 18.51
C GLY A 96 13.47 -14.60 17.94
N THR A 97 13.18 -14.61 16.65
CA THR A 97 12.56 -15.76 15.97
C THR A 97 13.45 -16.20 14.83
N ARG A 98 13.94 -17.45 14.87
CA ARG A 98 14.63 -18.08 13.75
C ARG A 98 13.61 -18.42 12.66
N VAL A 99 13.92 -18.10 11.42
CA VAL A 99 13.05 -18.30 10.26
C VAL A 99 13.73 -19.19 9.24
N GLU A 100 13.06 -20.29 8.89
CA GLU A 100 13.49 -21.17 7.81
C GLU A 100 12.41 -21.27 6.74
N VAL A 101 12.82 -21.25 5.47
CA VAL A 101 11.95 -21.54 4.33
C VAL A 101 12.20 -22.96 3.82
N ILE A 102 11.12 -23.71 3.60
CA ILE A 102 11.15 -25.13 3.25
C ILE A 102 10.38 -25.34 1.95
N CYS A 103 10.96 -26.07 1.00
CA CYS A 103 10.23 -26.51 -0.18
C CYS A 103 9.37 -27.74 0.14
N SER A 104 8.09 -27.69 -0.16
CA SER A 104 7.15 -28.77 0.13
C SER A 104 7.43 -30.06 -0.66
N LYS A 105 8.11 -29.96 -1.81
CA LYS A 105 8.34 -31.08 -2.72
C LYS A 105 9.70 -31.76 -2.51
N CYS A 106 10.79 -31.03 -2.63
CA CYS A 106 12.14 -31.60 -2.47
C CYS A 106 12.65 -31.58 -1.02
N LYS A 107 11.89 -30.96 -0.10
CA LYS A 107 12.20 -30.86 1.33
C LYS A 107 13.51 -30.11 1.66
N THR A 108 14.13 -29.47 0.68
CA THR A 108 15.23 -28.53 0.90
C THR A 108 14.75 -27.41 1.83
N GLN A 109 15.61 -27.05 2.78
CA GLN A 109 15.38 -26.03 3.77
C GLN A 109 16.52 -25.03 3.75
N LYS A 110 16.21 -23.76 3.95
CA LYS A 110 17.17 -22.67 4.03
C LYS A 110 16.83 -21.80 5.23
N ASP A 111 17.82 -21.58 6.10
CA ASP A 111 17.77 -20.56 7.13
C ASP A 111 17.91 -19.18 6.48
N ILE A 112 16.94 -18.31 6.73
CA ILE A 112 16.88 -16.95 6.19
C ILE A 112 16.93 -15.90 7.30
N THR A 113 17.15 -16.31 8.54
CA THR A 113 17.08 -15.47 9.73
C THR A 113 17.94 -14.20 9.62
N ASP A 114 17.32 -13.06 9.85
CA ASP A 114 18.01 -11.78 9.94
C ASP A 114 18.26 -11.39 11.40
N ILE A 115 19.42 -11.78 11.92
CA ILE A 115 19.82 -11.47 13.30
C ILE A 115 20.03 -9.96 13.50
N SER A 116 20.17 -9.17 12.44
CA SER A 116 20.43 -7.72 12.57
C SER A 116 19.21 -6.92 13.03
N VAL A 117 18.01 -7.50 12.97
CA VAL A 117 16.75 -6.85 13.38
C VAL A 117 16.22 -7.36 14.72
N TRP A 118 17.04 -8.13 15.46
CA TRP A 118 16.71 -8.64 16.79
C TRP A 118 17.11 -7.66 17.89
#